data_AF-G4Z468-F1
#
_entry.id   AF-G4Z468-F1
#
_cell.length_a   1.000
_cell.length_b   1.000
_cell.length_c   1.000
_cell.angle_alpha   90.00
_cell.angle_beta   90.00
_cell.angle_gamma   90.00
#
_symmetry.space_group_name_H-M   'P 1'
#
loop_
_entity.id
_entity.type
_entity.pdbx_description
1 polymer ?
#
loop_
_entity_poly.entity_id
_entity_poly.type
_entity_poly.pdbx_seq_one_letter_code
_entity_poly.pdbx_strand_id
1 'polypeptide(L)'
;MGGVYTRVQSISSLRPGDHICIWDYSRWPFSYQHHGIVWASGDQPADIRVCHVWSPLQGYREAQADSCFRISTLEEFLYSRSLDDLRLVEYHTSAFRDFLSKWGEVHRGKSDLPEVVLARCKFLLGLGKGDFNIFTQNCEHAAHWCKTGQQWSKQTLTLVRGRVPFEKRLSKEDVDALEKEIEEIKAVSRTVVNNVLRLSGSKVYLRVRGNGYVRIMDDGVHVDVVPQGENPETCGRTAFRLECYSKQYNCVKVAFYHEESGRYMFSRSTFSCFRDLRMKKANCLRGTSGMRWEYSSGGHLNSMNQHRRYIGTRDDGLLVDVSLRGDASYFEFVPCVTDKAKVNGQSGSYVPPDITLITRAYNHAKSVEETRSMSMLEFEEEQRGLPEMITHL
;
A
#
# COMPACT_ATOMS: atom_id res chain seq x y z
N MET A 1 -1.63 8.34 -22.94
CA MET A 1 -2.87 7.72 -22.39
C MET A 1 -2.55 6.52 -21.48
N GLY A 2 -2.01 6.74 -20.28
CA GLY A 2 -1.87 5.68 -19.25
C GLY A 2 -3.22 5.11 -18.81
N GLY A 3 -3.25 4.03 -18.04
CA GLY A 3 -4.51 3.47 -17.57
C GLY A 3 -5.27 4.49 -16.71
N VAL A 4 -6.56 4.75 -17.01
CA VAL A 4 -7.41 5.62 -16.18
C VAL A 4 -7.45 5.16 -14.71
N TYR A 5 -7.17 3.88 -14.48
CA TYR A 5 -7.27 3.20 -13.19
C TYR A 5 -6.05 3.38 -12.28
N THR A 6 -4.88 3.68 -12.84
CA THR A 6 -3.64 3.89 -12.08
C THR A 6 -3.40 5.38 -11.82
N ARG A 7 -4.19 6.30 -12.40
CA ARG A 7 -4.06 7.74 -12.14
C ARG A 7 -4.37 8.09 -10.69
N VAL A 8 -3.47 8.84 -10.07
CA VAL A 8 -3.69 9.45 -8.76
C VAL A 8 -4.66 10.61 -8.92
N GLN A 9 -5.86 10.51 -8.33
CA GLN A 9 -6.89 11.56 -8.42
C GLN A 9 -6.73 12.63 -7.34
N SER A 10 -6.27 12.23 -6.16
CA SER A 10 -5.96 13.12 -5.05
C SER A 10 -4.63 12.73 -4.44
N ILE A 11 -3.70 13.67 -4.35
CA ILE A 11 -2.37 13.44 -3.76
C ILE A 11 -2.44 13.16 -2.25
N SER A 12 -3.43 13.73 -1.55
CA SER A 12 -3.65 13.51 -0.12
C SER A 12 -4.05 12.06 0.20
N SER A 13 -4.40 11.28 -0.82
CA SER A 13 -4.69 9.85 -0.69
C SER A 13 -3.44 8.95 -0.66
N LEU A 14 -2.27 9.47 -1.05
CA LEU A 14 -1.02 8.74 -1.06
C LEU A 14 -0.59 8.38 0.36
N ARG A 15 -0.09 7.15 0.56
CA ARG A 15 0.33 6.65 1.87
C ARG A 15 1.78 6.14 1.83
N PRO A 16 2.49 6.14 2.98
CA PRO A 16 3.84 5.61 3.02
C PRO A 16 3.91 4.16 2.52
N GLY A 17 4.90 3.87 1.68
CA GLY A 17 5.10 2.58 1.01
C GLY A 17 4.35 2.42 -0.33
N ASP A 18 3.55 3.40 -0.75
CA ASP A 18 2.97 3.42 -2.09
C ASP A 18 4.05 3.65 -3.15
N HIS A 19 4.05 2.83 -4.21
CA HIS A 19 4.94 3.03 -5.35
C HIS A 19 4.23 3.89 -6.38
N ILE A 20 4.80 5.05 -6.69
CA ILE A 20 4.31 5.97 -7.69
C ILE A 20 5.27 6.07 -8.87
N CYS A 21 4.72 6.34 -10.06
CA CYS A 21 5.52 6.73 -11.21
C CYS A 21 4.91 7.93 -11.93
N ILE A 22 5.74 8.76 -12.53
CA ILE A 22 5.34 9.90 -13.34
C ILE A 22 5.85 9.70 -14.76
N TRP A 23 4.95 9.82 -15.74
CA TRP A 23 5.33 9.75 -17.14
C TRP A 23 6.05 11.04 -17.56
N ASP A 24 7.20 10.86 -18.21
CA ASP A 24 7.93 11.94 -18.85
C ASP A 24 7.82 11.83 -20.37
N TYR A 25 7.16 12.82 -20.96
CA TYR A 25 6.99 12.97 -22.42
C TYR A 25 7.89 14.06 -23.01
N SER A 26 8.66 14.77 -22.18
CA SER A 26 9.50 15.88 -22.63
C SER A 26 10.68 15.45 -23.51
N ARG A 27 11.03 14.15 -23.50
CA ARG A 27 12.19 13.57 -24.19
C ARG A 27 11.82 12.72 -25.42
N TRP A 28 10.81 13.14 -26.18
CA TRP A 28 10.43 12.49 -27.45
C TRP A 28 11.68 12.18 -28.31
N PRO A 29 11.85 10.95 -28.84
CA PRO A 29 10.88 9.84 -28.96
C PRO A 29 10.76 8.92 -27.76
N PHE A 30 11.56 9.11 -26.71
CA PHE A 30 11.64 8.17 -25.60
C PHE A 30 10.74 8.64 -24.47
N SER A 31 9.61 7.96 -24.27
CA SER A 31 8.81 8.11 -23.04
C SER A 31 9.48 7.36 -21.90
N TYR A 32 9.76 8.06 -20.80
CA TYR A 32 10.38 7.50 -19.60
C TYR A 32 9.39 7.52 -18.44
N GLN A 33 9.49 6.55 -17.53
CA GLN A 33 8.77 6.62 -16.25
C GLN A 33 9.77 6.85 -15.15
N HIS A 34 9.55 7.91 -14.37
CA HIS A 34 10.31 8.15 -13.16
C HIS A 34 9.59 7.54 -11.98
N HIS A 35 10.26 6.65 -11.26
CA HIS A 35 9.67 5.83 -10.19
C HIS A 35 10.13 6.29 -8.81
N GLY A 36 9.24 6.22 -7.83
CA GLY A 36 9.51 6.56 -6.44
C GLY A 36 8.58 5.88 -5.46
N ILE A 37 8.98 5.82 -4.20
CA ILE A 37 8.18 5.31 -3.10
C ILE A 37 7.78 6.48 -2.20
N VAL A 38 6.49 6.60 -1.88
CA VAL A 38 6.01 7.59 -0.91
C VAL A 38 6.62 7.29 0.45
N TRP A 39 7.39 8.23 0.97
CA TRP A 39 8.05 8.16 2.28
C TRP A 39 7.19 8.77 3.38
N ALA A 40 6.57 9.91 3.12
CA ALA A 40 5.66 10.58 4.05
C ALA A 40 4.47 11.18 3.29
N SER A 41 3.28 11.06 3.88
CA SER A 41 2.05 11.68 3.37
C SER A 41 1.98 13.17 3.70
N GLY A 42 1.11 13.88 3.00
CA GLY A 42 0.78 15.28 3.20
C GLY A 42 -0.42 15.66 2.33
N ASP A 43 -0.94 16.87 2.54
CA ASP A 43 -2.10 17.36 1.78
C ASP A 43 -1.70 18.20 0.56
N GLN A 44 -0.47 18.75 0.58
CA GLN A 44 0.11 19.50 -0.53
C GLN A 44 1.34 18.78 -1.12
N PRO A 45 1.71 19.05 -2.39
CA PRO A 45 2.90 18.45 -3.00
C PRO A 45 4.19 18.73 -2.22
N ALA A 46 4.31 19.91 -1.62
CA ALA A 46 5.45 20.31 -0.81
C ALA A 46 5.56 19.54 0.53
N ASP A 47 4.48 18.92 1.00
CA ASP A 47 4.45 18.18 2.28
C ASP A 47 4.72 16.70 2.11
N ILE A 48 4.33 16.15 0.95
CA ILE A 48 4.57 14.75 0.60
C ILE A 48 6.06 14.54 0.35
N ARG A 49 6.61 13.46 0.90
CA ARG A 49 8.02 13.07 0.68
C ARG A 49 8.07 11.80 -0.14
N VAL A 50 9.00 11.74 -1.10
CA VAL A 50 9.19 10.60 -2.00
C VAL A 50 10.65 10.15 -1.97
N CYS A 51 10.86 8.86 -1.70
CA CYS A 51 12.15 8.19 -1.84
C CYS A 51 12.34 7.72 -3.28
N HIS A 52 13.40 8.16 -3.95
CA HIS A 52 13.66 7.80 -5.34
C HIS A 52 15.12 8.09 -5.72
N VAL A 53 15.56 7.50 -6.84
CA VAL A 53 16.88 7.82 -7.40
C VAL A 53 16.79 9.13 -8.16
N TRP A 54 17.52 10.15 -7.74
CA TRP A 54 17.43 11.50 -8.30
C TRP A 54 18.72 12.29 -8.06
N SER A 55 18.85 13.43 -8.74
CA SER A 55 19.86 14.46 -8.50
C SER A 55 19.24 15.85 -8.78
N PRO A 56 19.49 16.86 -7.93
CA PRO A 56 19.03 18.23 -8.14
C PRO A 56 19.85 18.98 -9.20
N LEU A 57 20.99 18.43 -9.61
CA LEU A 57 21.87 19.08 -10.59
C LEU A 57 21.20 19.10 -11.97
N GLN A 58 21.31 20.23 -12.66
CA GLN A 58 20.68 20.40 -13.98
C GLN A 58 21.54 19.87 -15.14
N GLY A 59 22.85 19.74 -14.93
CA GLY A 59 23.78 19.21 -15.93
C GLY A 59 23.64 17.69 -16.10
N TYR A 60 23.54 17.18 -17.32
CA TYR A 60 23.27 15.76 -17.56
C TYR A 60 24.37 14.84 -17.00
N ARG A 61 25.65 15.18 -17.20
CA ARG A 61 26.77 14.35 -16.75
C ARG A 61 26.91 14.43 -15.23
N GLU A 62 26.76 15.62 -14.69
CA GLU A 62 26.83 15.92 -13.27
C GLU A 62 25.69 15.24 -12.52
N ALA A 63 24.46 15.36 -13.04
CA ALA A 63 23.28 14.70 -12.48
C ALA A 63 23.39 13.18 -12.56
N GLN A 64 23.93 12.63 -13.65
CA GLN A 64 24.14 11.18 -13.75
C GLN A 64 25.18 10.69 -12.74
N ALA A 65 26.27 11.43 -12.55
CA ALA A 65 27.31 11.10 -11.57
C ALA A 65 26.82 11.26 -10.12
N ASP A 66 25.95 12.23 -9.87
CA ASP A 66 25.40 12.53 -8.54
C ASP A 66 24.15 11.70 -8.19
N SER A 67 23.46 11.13 -9.19
CA SER A 67 22.23 10.37 -9.00
C SER A 67 22.38 9.30 -7.94
N CYS A 68 21.61 9.45 -6.85
CA CYS A 68 21.58 8.53 -5.72
C CYS A 68 20.16 8.45 -5.17
N PHE A 69 19.88 7.43 -4.37
CA PHE A 69 18.59 7.24 -3.74
C PHE A 69 18.42 8.23 -2.59
N ARG A 70 17.48 9.15 -2.72
CA ARG A 70 17.28 10.28 -1.80
C ARG A 70 15.81 10.58 -1.58
N ILE A 71 15.55 11.46 -0.62
CA ILE A 71 14.21 11.95 -0.31
C ILE A 71 14.05 13.33 -0.94
N SER A 72 12.95 13.54 -1.65
CA SER A 72 12.54 14.84 -2.17
C SER A 72 11.07 15.11 -1.83
N THR A 73 10.62 16.33 -2.07
CA THR A 73 9.18 16.67 -2.10
C THR A 73 8.49 16.03 -3.32
N LEU A 74 7.17 15.89 -3.27
CA LEU A 74 6.43 15.45 -4.46
C LEU A 74 6.57 16.48 -5.60
N GLU A 75 6.70 17.77 -5.28
CA GLU A 75 6.92 18.83 -6.27
C GLU A 75 8.22 18.62 -7.06
N GLU A 76 9.33 18.37 -6.36
CA GLU A 76 10.62 18.04 -6.97
C GLU A 76 10.57 16.73 -7.75
N PHE A 77 9.88 15.71 -7.24
CA PHE A 77 9.67 14.44 -7.93
C PHE A 77 8.95 14.61 -9.27
N LEU A 78 7.92 15.48 -9.30
CA LEU A 78 7.18 15.77 -10.53
C LEU A 78 8.06 16.52 -11.54
N TYR A 79 8.94 17.40 -11.07
CA TYR A 79 9.86 18.19 -11.91
C TYR A 79 9.11 18.92 -13.03
N SER A 80 8.17 19.78 -12.64
CA SER A 80 7.28 20.55 -13.53
C SER A 80 6.34 19.73 -14.43
N ARG A 81 6.21 18.41 -14.21
CA ARG A 81 5.24 17.56 -14.91
C ARG A 81 3.85 17.65 -14.27
N SER A 82 2.82 17.41 -15.06
CA SER A 82 1.43 17.46 -14.59
C SER A 82 1.12 16.32 -13.61
N LEU A 83 0.34 16.63 -12.58
CA LEU A 83 -0.26 15.61 -11.70
C LEU A 83 -1.12 14.60 -12.48
N ASP A 84 -1.67 15.00 -13.63
CA ASP A 84 -2.44 14.09 -14.51
C ASP A 84 -1.61 12.95 -15.10
N ASP A 85 -0.29 13.03 -15.02
CA ASP A 85 0.65 12.00 -15.45
C ASP A 85 1.12 11.11 -14.29
N LEU A 86 0.80 11.48 -13.05
CA LEU A 86 1.14 10.72 -11.84
C LEU A 86 0.29 9.44 -11.76
N ARG A 87 0.96 8.32 -11.53
CA ARG A 87 0.35 6.99 -11.45
C ARG A 87 0.76 6.30 -10.15
N LEU A 88 -0.17 5.52 -9.61
CA LEU A 88 0.09 4.52 -8.58
C LEU A 88 0.40 3.19 -9.27
N VAL A 89 1.56 2.61 -8.97
CA VAL A 89 2.02 1.33 -9.53
C VAL A 89 1.36 0.19 -8.78
N GLU A 90 0.76 -0.73 -9.51
CA GLU A 90 0.00 -1.83 -8.94
C GLU A 90 0.80 -3.13 -8.88
N TYR A 91 0.60 -3.88 -7.81
CA TYR A 91 1.22 -5.19 -7.59
C TYR A 91 0.15 -6.28 -7.48
N HIS A 92 0.59 -7.54 -7.64
CA HIS A 92 -0.26 -8.73 -7.53
C HIS A 92 -1.46 -8.72 -8.49
N THR A 93 -1.20 -8.36 -9.75
CA THR A 93 -2.22 -8.33 -10.81
C THR A 93 -2.25 -9.65 -11.60
N SER A 94 -3.34 -9.87 -12.35
CA SER A 94 -3.47 -11.03 -13.24
C SER A 94 -2.56 -10.90 -14.47
N ALA A 95 -2.17 -12.03 -15.06
CA ALA A 95 -1.35 -12.04 -16.27
C ALA A 95 -1.98 -11.25 -17.43
N PHE A 96 -3.30 -11.34 -17.58
CA PHE A 96 -4.04 -10.57 -18.58
C PHE A 96 -3.95 -9.06 -18.34
N ARG A 97 -4.04 -8.62 -17.09
CA ARG A 97 -3.91 -7.21 -16.75
C ARG A 97 -2.48 -6.71 -16.97
N ASP A 98 -1.50 -7.50 -16.56
CA ASP A 98 -0.09 -7.18 -16.77
C ASP A 98 0.24 -7.03 -18.28
N PHE A 99 -0.37 -7.86 -19.12
CA PHE A 99 -0.29 -7.77 -20.58
C PHE A 99 -1.00 -6.53 -21.15
N LEU A 100 -2.19 -6.19 -20.66
CA LEU A 100 -2.94 -5.02 -21.13
C LEU A 100 -2.43 -3.67 -20.58
N SER A 101 -1.74 -3.70 -19.44
CA SER A 101 -1.15 -2.51 -18.84
C SER A 101 0.03 -2.01 -19.66
N LYS A 102 0.26 -0.70 -19.65
CA LYS A 102 1.46 -0.12 -20.24
C LYS A 102 2.71 -0.54 -19.46
N TRP A 103 3.87 -0.31 -20.06
CA TRP A 103 5.18 -0.46 -19.42
C TRP A 103 5.18 0.17 -18.01
N GLY A 104 5.73 -0.55 -17.02
CA GLY A 104 5.99 -0.12 -15.63
C GLY A 104 4.81 0.20 -14.68
N GLU A 105 3.55 0.27 -15.13
CA GLU A 105 2.42 0.65 -14.24
C GLU A 105 1.88 -0.52 -13.40
N VAL A 106 2.17 -1.75 -13.79
CA VAL A 106 1.61 -2.96 -13.21
C VAL A 106 2.65 -4.07 -13.17
N HIS A 107 2.74 -4.75 -12.03
CA HIS A 107 3.59 -5.92 -11.82
C HIS A 107 2.79 -7.12 -11.31
N ARG A 108 3.19 -8.32 -11.76
CA ARG A 108 2.66 -9.60 -11.26
C ARG A 108 3.21 -9.99 -9.89
N GLY A 109 4.39 -9.48 -9.56
CA GLY A 109 5.05 -9.72 -8.27
C GLY A 109 4.20 -9.27 -7.10
N LYS A 110 4.38 -9.92 -5.96
CA LYS A 110 3.74 -9.52 -4.71
C LYS A 110 4.55 -8.41 -4.07
N SER A 111 3.87 -7.32 -3.71
CA SER A 111 4.46 -6.33 -2.83
C SER A 111 4.58 -6.91 -1.42
N ASP A 112 5.68 -6.58 -0.74
CA ASP A 112 5.84 -6.72 0.70
C ASP A 112 5.00 -5.66 1.44
N LEU A 113 4.93 -5.78 2.77
CA LEU A 113 4.25 -4.83 3.66
C LEU A 113 4.85 -3.42 3.55
N PRO A 114 4.05 -2.35 3.71
CA PRO A 114 4.57 -0.98 3.73
C PRO A 114 5.78 -0.79 4.65
N GLU A 115 5.78 -1.40 5.83
CA GLU A 115 6.87 -1.30 6.80
C GLU A 115 8.17 -1.92 6.28
N VAL A 116 8.09 -3.08 5.61
CA VAL A 116 9.26 -3.70 4.93
C VAL A 116 9.74 -2.83 3.77
N VAL A 117 8.82 -2.24 3.01
CA VAL A 117 9.14 -1.33 1.90
C VAL A 117 9.90 -0.10 2.41
N LEU A 118 9.44 0.48 3.51
CA LEU A 118 10.05 1.67 4.10
C LEU A 118 11.40 1.37 4.75
N ALA A 119 11.58 0.21 5.41
CA ALA A 119 12.88 -0.23 5.90
C ALA A 119 13.91 -0.34 4.76
N ARG A 120 13.49 -0.90 3.61
CA ARG A 120 14.32 -0.94 2.39
C ARG A 120 14.61 0.44 1.82
N CYS A 121 13.64 1.34 1.80
CA CYS A 121 13.87 2.72 1.37
C CYS A 121 14.91 3.41 2.27
N LYS A 122 14.78 3.27 3.59
CA LYS A 122 15.73 3.82 4.57
C LYS A 122 17.15 3.32 4.32
N PHE A 123 17.29 2.02 4.10
CA PHE A 123 18.58 1.38 3.81
C PHE A 123 19.26 1.92 2.56
N LEU A 124 18.49 2.26 1.52
CA LEU A 124 19.06 2.78 0.27
C LEU A 124 19.44 4.26 0.34
N LEU A 125 19.03 5.02 1.34
CA LEU A 125 19.29 6.46 1.41
C LEU A 125 20.79 6.77 1.30
N GLY A 126 21.14 7.68 0.39
CA GLY A 126 22.52 8.08 0.09
C GLY A 126 23.28 7.13 -0.85
N LEU A 127 22.75 5.93 -1.13
CA LEU A 127 23.40 4.96 -2.01
C LEU A 127 23.16 5.25 -3.50
N GLY A 128 24.11 4.85 -4.34
CA GLY A 128 23.97 4.85 -5.80
C GLY A 128 24.72 5.93 -6.57
N LYS A 129 25.37 6.90 -5.88
CA LYS A 129 26.14 8.00 -6.50
C LYS A 129 27.21 7.50 -7.47
N GLY A 130 26.97 7.53 -8.78
CA GLY A 130 27.88 7.02 -9.81
C GLY A 130 27.69 5.54 -10.20
N ASP A 131 26.77 4.83 -9.55
CA ASP A 131 26.33 3.48 -9.94
C ASP A 131 24.98 3.51 -10.70
N PHE A 132 24.30 4.66 -10.72
CA PHE A 132 23.05 4.83 -11.45
C PHE A 132 23.24 4.62 -12.95
N ASN A 133 22.42 3.73 -13.52
CA ASN A 133 22.42 3.46 -14.95
C ASN A 133 20.99 3.26 -15.45
N ILE A 134 20.59 4.08 -16.42
CA ILE A 134 19.24 4.10 -17.00
C ILE A 134 18.80 2.71 -17.52
N PHE A 135 19.75 1.89 -17.98
CA PHE A 135 19.48 0.59 -18.59
C PHE A 135 19.59 -0.59 -17.62
N THR A 136 20.38 -0.48 -16.55
CA THR A 136 20.68 -1.62 -15.66
C THR A 136 20.34 -1.37 -14.19
N GLN A 137 20.54 -0.17 -13.66
CA GLN A 137 20.26 0.19 -12.26
C GLN A 137 19.55 1.54 -12.22
N ASN A 138 18.33 1.54 -12.73
CA ASN A 138 17.47 2.72 -12.83
C ASN A 138 16.54 2.88 -11.60
N CYS A 139 15.73 3.94 -11.59
CA CYS A 139 14.79 4.20 -10.50
C CYS A 139 13.74 3.08 -10.32
N GLU A 140 13.31 2.41 -11.40
CA GLU A 140 12.36 1.29 -11.32
C GLU A 140 12.98 0.07 -10.63
N HIS A 141 14.25 -0.26 -10.90
CA HIS A 141 14.93 -1.37 -10.21
C HIS A 141 14.97 -1.15 -8.70
N ALA A 142 15.31 0.06 -8.27
CA ALA A 142 15.36 0.42 -6.85
C ALA A 142 13.96 0.39 -6.22
N ALA A 143 12.97 1.04 -6.85
CA ALA A 143 11.59 1.05 -6.35
C ALA A 143 10.97 -0.35 -6.32
N HIS A 144 11.18 -1.17 -7.36
CA HIS A 144 10.70 -2.54 -7.42
C HIS A 144 11.37 -3.43 -6.37
N TRP A 145 12.67 -3.24 -6.10
CA TRP A 145 13.35 -3.95 -5.03
C TRP A 145 12.81 -3.56 -3.65
N CYS A 146 12.56 -2.27 -3.39
CA CYS A 146 11.88 -1.84 -2.17
C CYS A 146 10.53 -2.56 -2.02
N LYS A 147 9.76 -2.69 -3.10
CA LYS A 147 8.45 -3.35 -3.08
C LYS A 147 8.50 -4.87 -2.95
N THR A 148 9.49 -5.55 -3.50
CA THR A 148 9.42 -7.02 -3.70
C THR A 148 10.66 -7.80 -3.28
N GLY A 149 11.76 -7.12 -2.97
CA GLY A 149 13.09 -7.71 -2.80
C GLY A 149 13.76 -8.14 -4.12
N GLN A 150 13.17 -7.86 -5.28
CA GLN A 150 13.74 -8.19 -6.59
C GLN A 150 14.08 -6.93 -7.39
N GLN A 151 15.25 -6.90 -8.02
CA GLN A 151 15.71 -5.79 -8.85
C GLN A 151 15.28 -6.00 -10.31
N TRP A 152 14.01 -5.70 -10.60
CA TRP A 152 13.43 -5.83 -11.94
C TRP A 152 12.95 -4.48 -12.46
N SER A 153 13.20 -4.21 -13.74
CA SER A 153 12.60 -3.09 -14.46
C SER A 153 11.80 -3.60 -15.64
N LYS A 154 10.49 -3.30 -15.66
CA LYS A 154 9.64 -3.57 -16.81
C LYS A 154 9.95 -2.59 -17.94
N GLN A 155 10.38 -1.37 -17.62
CA GLN A 155 10.75 -0.35 -18.59
C GLN A 155 11.90 -0.80 -19.50
N THR A 156 12.93 -1.43 -18.94
CA THR A 156 14.10 -1.92 -19.70
C THR A 156 14.09 -3.42 -19.93
N LEU A 157 13.12 -4.16 -19.36
CA LEU A 157 13.04 -5.62 -19.36
C LEU A 157 14.30 -6.29 -18.81
N THR A 158 14.90 -5.68 -17.79
CA THR A 158 16.15 -6.14 -17.19
C THR A 158 15.93 -6.65 -15.76
N LEU A 159 16.63 -7.74 -15.46
CA LEU A 159 16.79 -8.28 -14.11
C LEU A 159 18.24 -8.10 -13.68
N VAL A 160 18.47 -7.38 -12.59
CA VAL A 160 19.81 -7.31 -11.99
C VAL A 160 19.96 -8.37 -10.91
N ARG A 161 21.14 -9.01 -10.92
CA ARG A 161 21.55 -9.99 -9.93
C ARG A 161 22.29 -9.27 -8.81
N GLY A 162 21.93 -9.61 -7.57
CA GLY A 162 22.47 -9.01 -6.35
C GLY A 162 21.42 -9.07 -5.25
N ARG A 163 21.85 -9.07 -3.99
CA ARG A 163 20.93 -9.10 -2.84
C ARG A 163 20.18 -7.77 -2.72
N VAL A 164 20.88 -6.67 -2.98
CA VAL A 164 20.37 -5.30 -2.84
C VAL A 164 20.85 -4.41 -4.00
N PRO A 165 20.13 -3.33 -4.33
CA PRO A 165 20.63 -2.28 -5.22
C PRO A 165 21.93 -1.71 -4.67
N PHE A 166 22.87 -1.37 -5.55
CA PHE A 166 24.16 -0.75 -5.18
C PHE A 166 25.04 -1.60 -4.23
N GLU A 167 24.86 -2.92 -4.22
CA GLU A 167 25.55 -3.86 -3.30
C GLU A 167 27.08 -3.71 -3.25
N LYS A 168 27.72 -3.28 -4.34
CA LYS A 168 29.19 -3.14 -4.41
C LYS A 168 29.79 -2.19 -3.38
N ARG A 169 28.98 -1.30 -2.79
CA ARG A 169 29.43 -0.28 -1.82
C ARG A 169 29.04 -0.60 -0.39
N LEU A 170 28.41 -1.76 -0.18
CA LEU A 170 27.86 -2.15 1.11
C LEU A 170 28.72 -3.22 1.73
N SER A 171 28.90 -3.12 3.05
CA SER A 171 29.46 -4.23 3.82
C SER A 171 28.46 -5.39 3.84
N LYS A 172 28.97 -6.61 4.05
CA LYS A 172 28.08 -7.76 4.16
C LYS A 172 27.22 -7.65 5.41
N GLU A 173 27.81 -7.11 6.48
CA GLU A 173 27.22 -6.92 7.80
C GLU A 173 25.99 -6.00 7.72
N ASP A 174 26.05 -4.91 6.95
CA ASP A 174 24.92 -3.99 6.77
C ASP A 174 23.74 -4.65 6.05
N VAL A 175 24.03 -5.46 5.02
CA VAL A 175 23.00 -6.20 4.28
C VAL A 175 22.36 -7.26 5.18
N ASP A 176 23.17 -7.98 5.96
CA ASP A 176 22.69 -9.02 6.87
C ASP A 176 21.85 -8.39 8.02
N ALA A 177 22.21 -7.18 8.48
CA ALA A 177 21.42 -6.42 9.46
C ALA A 177 20.05 -6.00 8.90
N LEU A 178 19.99 -5.51 7.65
CA LEU A 178 18.72 -5.23 6.98
C LEU A 178 17.85 -6.48 6.86
N GLU A 179 18.42 -7.61 6.42
CA GLU A 179 17.67 -8.86 6.26
C GLU A 179 17.06 -9.31 7.60
N LYS A 180 17.81 -9.15 8.70
CA LYS A 180 17.32 -9.41 10.05
C LYS A 180 16.15 -8.49 10.44
N GLU A 181 16.27 -7.18 10.24
CA GLU A 181 15.18 -6.22 10.50
C GLU A 181 13.93 -6.58 9.71
N ILE A 182 14.07 -6.93 8.43
CA ILE A 182 12.97 -7.37 7.58
C ILE A 182 12.31 -8.62 8.18
N GLU A 183 13.06 -9.64 8.57
CA GLU A 183 12.47 -10.86 9.14
C GLU A 183 11.77 -10.63 10.49
N GLU A 184 12.22 -9.68 11.30
CA GLU A 184 11.54 -9.25 12.51
C GLU A 184 10.19 -8.60 12.19
N ILE A 185 10.13 -7.68 11.22
CA ILE A 185 8.86 -7.08 10.74
C ILE A 185 7.91 -8.17 10.23
N LYS A 186 8.42 -9.12 9.43
CA LYS A 186 7.61 -10.24 8.93
C LYS A 186 7.11 -11.13 10.07
N ALA A 187 7.90 -11.34 11.12
CA ALA A 187 7.50 -12.12 12.28
C ALA A 187 6.32 -11.50 13.02
N VAL A 188 6.35 -10.18 13.24
CA VAL A 188 5.21 -9.46 13.84
C VAL A 188 3.97 -9.59 12.96
N SER A 189 4.12 -9.48 11.63
CA SER A 189 2.99 -9.67 10.72
C SER A 189 2.42 -11.07 10.70
N ARG A 190 3.27 -12.11 10.79
CA ARG A 190 2.80 -13.50 10.94
C ARG A 190 1.90 -13.65 12.17
N THR A 191 2.21 -12.99 13.28
CA THR A 191 1.37 -12.98 14.48
C THR A 191 0.01 -12.34 14.22
N VAL A 192 -0.03 -11.18 13.56
CA VAL A 192 -1.30 -10.51 13.20
C VAL A 192 -2.14 -11.40 12.28
N VAL A 193 -1.55 -11.96 11.22
CA VAL A 193 -2.21 -12.87 10.30
C VAL A 193 -2.78 -14.08 11.03
N ASN A 194 -1.99 -14.72 11.90
CA ASN A 194 -2.44 -15.87 12.67
C ASN A 194 -3.62 -15.53 13.58
N ASN A 195 -3.63 -14.34 14.20
CA ASN A 195 -4.74 -13.89 15.03
C ASN A 195 -6.03 -13.71 14.21
N VAL A 196 -5.95 -13.14 13.00
CA VAL A 196 -7.11 -13.03 12.10
C VAL A 196 -7.58 -14.41 11.63
N LEU A 197 -6.65 -15.32 11.31
CA LEU A 197 -6.99 -16.69 10.88
C LEU A 197 -7.74 -17.49 11.96
N ARG A 198 -7.47 -17.24 13.25
CA ARG A 198 -8.22 -17.86 14.37
C ARG A 198 -9.70 -17.51 14.37
N LEU A 199 -10.11 -16.44 13.68
CA LEU A 199 -11.52 -16.03 13.54
C LEU A 199 -12.24 -16.74 12.41
N SER A 200 -11.52 -17.50 11.58
CA SER A 200 -12.14 -18.27 10.50
C SER A 200 -13.21 -19.23 11.05
N GLY A 201 -14.38 -19.22 10.45
CA GLY A 201 -15.56 -19.97 10.88
C GLY A 201 -16.40 -19.29 11.96
N SER A 202 -15.90 -18.25 12.63
CA SER A 202 -16.64 -17.55 13.69
C SER A 202 -17.62 -16.51 13.11
N LYS A 203 -18.68 -16.19 13.86
CA LYS A 203 -19.54 -15.03 13.56
C LYS A 203 -18.85 -13.76 14.04
N VAL A 204 -18.78 -12.75 13.19
CA VAL A 204 -18.20 -11.45 13.48
C VAL A 204 -19.11 -10.33 13.00
N TYR A 205 -19.08 -9.21 13.71
CA TYR A 205 -19.51 -7.91 13.22
C TYR A 205 -18.33 -7.20 12.58
N LEU A 206 -18.58 -6.46 11.50
CA LEU A 206 -17.58 -5.65 10.83
C LEU A 206 -17.70 -4.22 11.33
N ARG A 207 -16.77 -3.77 12.17
CA ARG A 207 -16.72 -2.38 12.64
C ARG A 207 -15.95 -1.55 11.61
N VAL A 208 -16.49 -0.40 11.24
CA VAL A 208 -15.98 0.49 10.20
C VAL A 208 -15.59 1.81 10.83
N ARG A 209 -14.36 2.29 10.57
CA ARG A 209 -13.82 3.56 11.10
C ARG A 209 -13.93 3.72 12.64
N GLY A 210 -14.03 2.60 13.37
CA GLY A 210 -14.09 2.56 14.83
C GLY A 210 -15.45 2.87 15.47
N ASN A 211 -16.39 3.48 14.75
CA ASN A 211 -17.68 3.93 15.31
C ASN A 211 -18.91 3.58 14.46
N GLY A 212 -18.73 2.87 13.35
CA GLY A 212 -19.82 2.33 12.53
C GLY A 212 -19.79 0.82 12.43
N TYR A 213 -20.89 0.19 12.05
CA TYR A 213 -20.97 -1.24 11.79
C TYR A 213 -21.61 -1.52 10.44
N VAL A 214 -21.17 -2.59 9.79
CA VAL A 214 -21.80 -3.04 8.55
C VAL A 214 -23.18 -3.64 8.83
N ARG A 215 -24.16 -3.26 8.01
CA ARG A 215 -25.53 -3.78 8.02
C ARG A 215 -25.96 -4.19 6.61
N ILE A 216 -26.77 -5.25 6.52
CA ILE A 216 -27.55 -5.56 5.33
C ILE A 216 -28.84 -4.76 5.39
N MET A 217 -29.12 -3.96 4.36
CA MET A 217 -30.33 -3.13 4.28
C MET A 217 -31.60 -3.99 4.18
N ASP A 218 -32.77 -3.38 4.41
CA ASP A 218 -34.07 -4.07 4.44
C ASP A 218 -34.41 -4.81 3.14
N ASP A 219 -33.84 -4.39 2.01
CA ASP A 219 -33.98 -5.09 0.73
C ASP A 219 -33.21 -6.43 0.64
N GLY A 220 -32.39 -6.74 1.65
CA GLY A 220 -31.59 -7.96 1.75
C GLY A 220 -30.46 -8.07 0.72
N VAL A 221 -30.18 -7.00 -0.03
CA VAL A 221 -29.24 -6.97 -1.15
C VAL A 221 -28.12 -5.96 -0.90
N HIS A 222 -28.46 -4.74 -0.50
CA HIS A 222 -27.46 -3.68 -0.33
C HIS A 222 -26.84 -3.72 1.06
N VAL A 223 -25.63 -3.19 1.16
CA VAL A 223 -24.81 -3.19 2.38
C VAL A 223 -24.36 -1.77 2.68
N ASP A 224 -24.70 -1.29 3.87
CA ASP A 224 -24.38 0.05 4.36
C ASP A 224 -23.65 0.02 5.71
N VAL A 225 -23.22 1.20 6.15
CA VAL A 225 -22.61 1.42 7.46
C VAL A 225 -23.59 2.17 8.34
N VAL A 226 -23.92 1.57 9.49
CA VAL A 226 -24.76 2.19 10.53
C VAL A 226 -23.88 2.75 11.64
N PRO A 227 -24.18 3.93 12.19
CA PRO A 227 -23.51 4.41 13.40
C PRO A 227 -23.73 3.45 14.56
N GLN A 228 -22.70 3.22 15.37
CA GLN A 228 -22.78 2.39 16.58
C GLN A 228 -23.80 2.95 17.59
N GLY A 229 -23.94 4.27 17.68
CA GLY A 229 -24.76 4.94 18.70
C GLY A 229 -24.26 4.67 20.12
N GLU A 230 -25.17 4.75 21.09
CA GLU A 230 -24.87 4.51 22.52
C GLU A 230 -24.68 3.02 22.84
N ASN A 231 -25.39 2.13 22.15
CA ASN A 231 -25.30 0.68 22.35
C ASN A 231 -25.06 -0.05 21.02
N PRO A 232 -23.89 -0.71 20.84
CA PRO A 232 -23.60 -1.52 19.66
C PRO A 232 -24.60 -2.66 19.41
N GLU A 233 -25.30 -3.15 20.44
CA GLU A 233 -26.24 -4.26 20.29
C GLU A 233 -27.54 -3.87 19.59
N THR A 234 -27.93 -2.59 19.67
CA THR A 234 -29.20 -2.08 19.14
C THR A 234 -29.03 -1.29 17.84
N CYS A 235 -27.81 -1.15 17.32
CA CYS A 235 -27.54 -0.31 16.15
C CYS A 235 -27.95 -0.94 14.80
N GLY A 236 -28.52 -2.15 14.81
CA GLY A 236 -28.92 -2.86 13.58
C GLY A 236 -27.76 -3.49 12.80
N ARG A 237 -26.60 -3.70 13.45
CA ARG A 237 -25.44 -4.37 12.86
C ARG A 237 -25.75 -5.80 12.41
N THR A 238 -25.13 -6.24 11.31
CA THR A 238 -25.28 -7.61 10.82
C THR A 238 -24.08 -8.48 11.17
N ALA A 239 -24.35 -9.70 11.63
CA ALA A 239 -23.33 -10.71 11.89
C ALA A 239 -23.00 -11.52 10.63
N PHE A 240 -21.72 -11.71 10.34
CA PHE A 240 -21.26 -12.52 9.23
C PHE A 240 -20.39 -13.67 9.73
N ARG A 241 -20.59 -14.88 9.20
CA ARG A 241 -19.60 -15.94 9.33
C ARG A 241 -18.39 -15.55 8.49
N LEU A 242 -17.26 -15.39 9.15
CA LEU A 242 -16.00 -15.00 8.53
C LEU A 242 -15.30 -16.25 7.98
N GLU A 243 -14.86 -16.19 6.74
CA GLU A 243 -13.98 -17.21 6.16
C GLU A 243 -12.62 -16.58 5.89
N CYS A 244 -11.58 -17.07 6.56
CA CYS A 244 -10.22 -16.58 6.37
C CYS A 244 -9.30 -17.64 5.79
N TYR A 245 -8.39 -17.20 4.94
CA TYR A 245 -7.33 -18.03 4.37
C TYR A 245 -6.08 -17.21 4.08
N SER A 246 -4.91 -17.73 4.40
CA SER A 246 -3.62 -17.10 4.06
C SER A 246 -2.67 -18.12 3.46
N LYS A 247 -1.82 -17.66 2.53
CA LYS A 247 -0.64 -18.40 2.03
C LYS A 247 0.68 -17.74 2.45
N GLN A 248 0.65 -16.53 2.98
CA GLN A 248 1.81 -15.66 3.13
C GLN A 248 1.62 -14.68 4.28
N TYR A 249 2.73 -14.21 4.83
CA TYR A 249 2.76 -13.38 6.03
C TYR A 249 2.09 -12.00 5.90
N ASN A 250 1.86 -11.51 4.68
CA ASN A 250 1.34 -10.18 4.37
C ASN A 250 0.01 -10.21 3.60
N CYS A 251 -0.65 -11.36 3.53
CA CYS A 251 -1.89 -11.54 2.77
C CYS A 251 -2.87 -12.39 3.56
N VAL A 252 -3.99 -11.81 3.97
CA VAL A 252 -5.15 -12.56 4.49
C VAL A 252 -6.29 -12.41 3.51
N LYS A 253 -6.78 -13.50 2.97
CA LYS A 253 -8.00 -13.49 2.15
C LYS A 253 -9.19 -13.73 3.05
N VAL A 254 -10.20 -12.88 2.92
CA VAL A 254 -11.43 -12.94 3.70
C VAL A 254 -12.65 -13.01 2.81
N ALA A 255 -13.69 -13.70 3.28
CA ALA A 255 -15.04 -13.66 2.71
C ALA A 255 -16.06 -13.59 3.85
N PHE A 256 -17.20 -12.95 3.58
CA PHE A 256 -18.26 -12.71 4.57
C PHE A 256 -19.54 -13.41 4.12
N TYR A 257 -19.97 -14.39 4.91
CA TYR A 257 -21.19 -15.16 4.66
C TYR A 257 -22.27 -14.80 5.66
N HIS A 258 -23.46 -14.45 5.18
CA HIS A 258 -24.61 -14.21 6.03
C HIS A 258 -25.49 -15.45 6.10
N GLU A 259 -25.49 -16.12 7.26
CA GLU A 259 -26.12 -17.43 7.44
C GLU A 259 -27.62 -17.42 7.21
N GLU A 260 -28.33 -16.41 7.73
CA GLU A 260 -29.80 -16.34 7.67
C GLU A 260 -30.30 -16.24 6.22
N SER A 261 -29.60 -15.45 5.39
CA SER A 261 -29.97 -15.27 3.98
C SER A 261 -29.36 -16.31 3.04
N GLY A 262 -28.35 -17.08 3.49
CA GLY A 262 -27.55 -17.95 2.63
C GLY A 262 -26.76 -17.23 1.54
N ARG A 263 -26.39 -15.96 1.77
CA ARG A 263 -25.71 -15.10 0.78
C ARG A 263 -24.31 -14.72 1.24
N TYR A 264 -23.40 -14.56 0.28
CA TYR A 264 -22.11 -13.93 0.52
C TYR A 264 -22.20 -12.45 0.18
N MET A 265 -21.37 -11.65 0.82
CA MET A 265 -21.08 -10.30 0.38
C MET A 265 -20.21 -10.36 -0.89
N PHE A 266 -20.45 -9.48 -1.85
CA PHE A 266 -19.68 -9.38 -3.08
C PHE A 266 -19.28 -7.95 -3.37
N SER A 267 -18.05 -7.77 -3.85
CA SER A 267 -17.67 -6.57 -4.60
C SER A 267 -18.27 -6.60 -6.00
N ARG A 268 -18.18 -5.45 -6.68
CA ARG A 268 -18.55 -5.31 -8.07
C ARG A 268 -17.83 -6.34 -8.96
N SER A 269 -18.46 -6.75 -10.08
CA SER A 269 -17.75 -7.43 -11.19
C SER A 269 -17.47 -6.49 -12.35
N THR A 270 -16.47 -6.81 -13.17
CA THR A 270 -16.09 -6.01 -14.36
C THR A 270 -17.28 -5.73 -15.29
N PHE A 271 -18.29 -6.61 -15.30
CA PHE A 271 -19.51 -6.49 -16.10
C PHE A 271 -20.73 -5.94 -15.34
N SER A 272 -20.56 -5.54 -14.08
CA SER A 272 -21.63 -4.98 -13.26
C SER A 272 -21.76 -3.47 -13.48
N CYS A 273 -22.98 -2.97 -13.64
CA CYS A 273 -23.29 -1.54 -13.78
C CYS A 273 -23.35 -0.76 -12.46
N PHE A 274 -23.36 -1.45 -11.33
CA PHE A 274 -23.44 -0.86 -9.99
C PHE A 274 -22.04 -0.70 -9.36
N ARG A 275 -21.88 0.24 -8.41
CA ARG A 275 -20.58 0.61 -7.80
C ARG A 275 -20.46 0.25 -6.31
N ASP A 276 -21.49 -0.41 -5.77
CA ASP A 276 -21.66 -0.78 -4.37
C ASP A 276 -21.45 -2.28 -4.10
N LEU A 277 -21.23 -2.62 -2.83
CA LEU A 277 -21.16 -4.00 -2.34
C LEU A 277 -22.57 -4.58 -2.16
N ARG A 278 -22.74 -5.86 -2.51
CA ARG A 278 -24.05 -6.53 -2.47
C ARG A 278 -24.02 -7.95 -1.94
N MET A 279 -25.09 -8.35 -1.28
CA MET A 279 -25.35 -9.73 -0.86
C MET A 279 -25.91 -10.56 -2.02
N LYS A 280 -25.26 -11.67 -2.37
CA LYS A 280 -25.69 -12.58 -3.45
C LYS A 280 -25.49 -14.04 -3.08
N LYS A 281 -26.25 -14.94 -3.71
CA LYS A 281 -25.96 -16.38 -3.63
C LYS A 281 -24.67 -16.71 -4.39
N ALA A 282 -23.90 -17.67 -3.88
CA ALA A 282 -22.73 -18.15 -4.59
C ALA A 282 -23.14 -18.81 -5.91
N ASN A 283 -22.58 -18.35 -7.02
CA ASN A 283 -22.77 -18.97 -8.33
C ASN A 283 -21.50 -19.73 -8.69
N CYS A 284 -21.61 -21.05 -8.79
CA CYS A 284 -20.51 -21.95 -9.14
C CYS A 284 -19.90 -21.66 -10.53
N LEU A 285 -20.68 -21.12 -11.47
CA LEU A 285 -20.25 -20.85 -12.85
C LEU A 285 -19.46 -19.54 -12.99
N ARG A 286 -19.66 -18.56 -12.09
CA ARG A 286 -19.02 -17.22 -12.16
C ARG A 286 -17.75 -17.08 -11.30
N GLY A 287 -17.33 -18.14 -10.62
CA GLY A 287 -16.15 -18.15 -9.76
C GLY A 287 -16.35 -17.41 -8.42
N THR A 288 -15.34 -17.47 -7.55
CA THR A 288 -15.37 -16.94 -6.17
C THR A 288 -14.63 -15.60 -6.00
N SER A 289 -14.13 -14.99 -7.09
CA SER A 289 -13.28 -13.80 -7.02
C SER A 289 -13.99 -12.59 -6.41
N GLY A 290 -15.26 -12.38 -6.73
CA GLY A 290 -16.07 -11.27 -6.20
C GLY A 290 -16.42 -11.38 -4.72
N MET A 291 -16.31 -12.59 -4.14
CA MET A 291 -16.62 -12.87 -2.72
C MET A 291 -15.42 -12.66 -1.80
N ARG A 292 -14.22 -12.53 -2.37
CA ARG A 292 -12.96 -12.59 -1.61
C ARG A 292 -12.23 -11.26 -1.69
N TRP A 293 -11.83 -10.77 -0.53
CA TRP A 293 -10.99 -9.59 -0.38
C TRP A 293 -9.65 -9.96 0.22
N GLU A 294 -8.62 -9.20 -0.09
CA GLU A 294 -7.41 -9.19 0.71
C GLU A 294 -7.57 -8.18 1.85
N TYR A 295 -7.47 -8.66 3.08
CA TYR A 295 -7.42 -7.86 4.28
C TYR A 295 -5.95 -7.51 4.57
N SER A 296 -5.66 -6.20 4.56
CA SER A 296 -4.33 -5.66 4.79
C SER A 296 -3.99 -5.55 6.29
N SER A 297 -2.70 -5.46 6.61
CA SER A 297 -2.24 -5.18 7.98
C SER A 297 -2.83 -3.88 8.55
N GLY A 298 -3.06 -2.88 7.69
CA GLY A 298 -3.69 -1.62 8.07
C GLY A 298 -5.21 -1.67 8.19
N GLY A 299 -5.85 -2.85 8.18
CA GLY A 299 -7.30 -3.00 8.35
C GLY A 299 -8.16 -2.65 7.13
N HIS A 300 -7.57 -2.43 5.96
CA HIS A 300 -8.32 -2.17 4.73
C HIS A 300 -8.66 -3.48 4.00
N LEU A 301 -9.79 -3.50 3.29
CA LEU A 301 -10.20 -4.59 2.41
C LEU A 301 -9.92 -4.23 0.95
N ASN A 302 -9.26 -5.12 0.21
CA ASN A 302 -8.92 -4.95 -1.21
C ASN A 302 -9.66 -5.98 -2.06
N SER A 303 -10.54 -5.52 -2.95
CA SER A 303 -11.32 -6.35 -3.86
C SER A 303 -10.43 -7.09 -4.86
N MET A 304 -10.43 -8.42 -4.79
CA MET A 304 -9.67 -9.24 -5.74
C MET A 304 -10.24 -9.20 -7.17
N ASN A 305 -11.49 -8.75 -7.32
CA ASN A 305 -12.23 -8.75 -8.58
C ASN A 305 -12.18 -7.40 -9.29
N GLN A 306 -12.11 -6.31 -8.52
CA GLN A 306 -11.96 -4.96 -9.01
C GLN A 306 -10.51 -4.52 -8.88
N HIS A 307 -9.59 -5.24 -9.51
CA HIS A 307 -8.25 -4.67 -9.68
C HIS A 307 -7.50 -4.36 -8.37
N ARG A 308 -7.86 -5.03 -7.25
CA ARG A 308 -7.35 -4.77 -5.89
C ARG A 308 -7.71 -3.40 -5.32
N ARG A 309 -8.79 -2.79 -5.82
CA ARG A 309 -9.38 -1.58 -5.24
C ARG A 309 -9.74 -1.78 -3.78
N TYR A 310 -9.58 -0.73 -3.00
CA TYR A 310 -9.96 -0.71 -1.61
C TYR A 310 -11.50 -0.67 -1.48
N ILE A 311 -12.02 -1.05 -0.31
CA ILE A 311 -13.42 -0.82 0.04
C ILE A 311 -13.51 0.45 0.87
N GLY A 312 -14.29 1.42 0.40
CA GLY A 312 -14.60 2.68 1.05
C GLY A 312 -16.07 2.77 1.47
N THR A 313 -16.41 3.88 2.12
CA THR A 313 -17.79 4.23 2.51
C THR A 313 -18.14 5.54 1.81
N ARG A 314 -19.23 5.54 1.04
CA ARG A 314 -19.76 6.73 0.37
C ARG A 314 -20.51 7.63 1.36
N ASP A 315 -20.78 8.87 0.99
CA ASP A 315 -21.47 9.87 1.82
C ASP A 315 -22.86 9.42 2.31
N ASP A 316 -23.53 8.53 1.57
CA ASP A 316 -24.83 7.94 1.95
C ASP A 316 -24.70 6.65 2.79
N GLY A 317 -23.48 6.28 3.20
CA GLY A 317 -23.21 5.11 4.04
C GLY A 317 -23.02 3.81 3.27
N LEU A 318 -23.26 3.77 1.95
CA LEU A 318 -23.05 2.55 1.17
C LEU A 318 -21.55 2.19 1.06
N LEU A 319 -21.27 0.89 1.17
CA LEU A 319 -19.92 0.38 0.91
C LEU A 319 -19.67 0.30 -0.61
N VAL A 320 -18.53 0.84 -1.05
CA VAL A 320 -18.18 0.96 -2.49
C VAL A 320 -16.71 0.63 -2.74
N ASP A 321 -16.36 0.26 -3.97
CA ASP A 321 -14.96 0.09 -4.38
C ASP A 321 -14.31 1.47 -4.65
N VAL A 322 -13.19 1.77 -3.98
CA VAL A 322 -12.41 3.01 -4.14
C VAL A 322 -10.98 2.72 -4.59
N SER A 323 -10.38 3.64 -5.34
CA SER A 323 -9.08 3.40 -5.99
C SER A 323 -7.89 3.61 -5.06
N LEU A 324 -8.00 4.51 -4.08
CA LEU A 324 -6.87 5.00 -3.30
C LEU A 324 -7.00 4.61 -1.83
N ARG A 325 -5.87 4.39 -1.16
CA ARG A 325 -5.84 3.95 0.24
C ARG A 325 -6.40 5.02 1.18
N GLY A 326 -6.25 6.30 0.86
CA GLY A 326 -6.83 7.39 1.67
C GLY A 326 -8.35 7.43 1.71
N ASP A 327 -9.02 6.94 0.66
CA ASP A 327 -10.48 6.88 0.58
C ASP A 327 -11.03 5.56 1.17
N ALA A 328 -10.12 4.62 1.46
CA ALA A 328 -10.46 3.31 1.99
C ALA A 328 -11.04 3.42 3.40
N SER A 329 -11.99 2.55 3.69
CA SER A 329 -12.49 2.38 5.06
C SER A 329 -11.62 1.38 5.80
N TYR A 330 -11.47 1.65 7.09
CA TYR A 330 -10.80 0.77 8.03
C TYR A 330 -11.83 -0.18 8.64
N PHE A 331 -11.54 -1.48 8.61
CA PHE A 331 -12.42 -2.56 9.06
C PHE A 331 -11.77 -3.35 10.19
N GLU A 332 -12.56 -3.64 11.22
CA GLU A 332 -12.19 -4.52 12.32
C GLU A 332 -13.21 -5.65 12.48
N PHE A 333 -12.71 -6.83 12.79
CA PHE A 333 -13.54 -8.01 13.01
C PHE A 333 -13.81 -8.16 14.51
N VAL A 334 -15.06 -7.91 14.91
CA VAL A 334 -15.53 -8.01 16.30
C VAL A 334 -16.35 -9.29 16.43
N PRO A 335 -15.86 -10.36 17.06
CA PRO A 335 -16.63 -11.58 17.21
C PRO A 335 -17.94 -11.35 17.94
N CYS A 336 -18.96 -12.07 17.49
CA CYS A 336 -20.16 -12.24 18.25
C CYS A 336 -19.79 -13.13 19.45
N VAL A 337 -19.85 -12.60 20.68
CA VAL A 337 -19.67 -13.42 21.87
C VAL A 337 -20.77 -14.47 21.85
N THR A 338 -20.43 -15.73 21.64
CA THR A 338 -21.42 -16.82 21.72
C THR A 338 -21.75 -17.03 23.19
N ASP A 339 -23.04 -17.23 23.52
CA ASP A 339 -23.49 -17.54 24.89
C ASP A 339 -22.81 -18.78 25.48
N LYS A 340 -22.13 -19.62 24.68
CA LYS A 340 -21.30 -20.73 25.17
C LYS A 340 -20.11 -20.31 26.03
N ALA A 341 -19.58 -19.10 25.87
CA ALA A 341 -18.55 -18.55 26.77
C ALA A 341 -19.13 -18.08 28.12
N LYS A 342 -20.42 -17.73 28.17
CA LYS A 342 -21.11 -17.37 29.42
C LYS A 342 -21.42 -18.59 30.30
N VAL A 343 -21.58 -19.79 29.70
CA VAL A 343 -21.94 -21.02 30.43
C VAL A 343 -20.74 -21.69 31.11
N ASN A 344 -19.50 -21.49 30.63
CA ASN A 344 -18.30 -22.16 31.16
C ASN A 344 -17.43 -21.29 32.09
N GLY A 345 -17.91 -20.12 32.54
CA GLY A 345 -17.19 -19.29 33.52
C GLY A 345 -15.82 -18.75 33.07
N GLN A 346 -15.40 -18.98 31.82
CA GLN A 346 -14.22 -18.36 31.24
C GLN A 346 -14.62 -17.03 30.59
N SER A 347 -14.79 -16.00 31.42
CA SER A 347 -14.92 -14.61 30.98
C SER A 347 -13.56 -14.05 30.53
N GLY A 348 -12.89 -14.72 29.60
CA GLY A 348 -11.80 -14.09 28.86
C GLY A 348 -12.44 -13.10 27.89
N SER A 349 -12.38 -11.80 28.20
CA SER A 349 -12.75 -10.76 27.24
C SER A 349 -11.94 -11.00 25.96
N TYR A 350 -12.63 -11.36 24.87
CA TYR A 350 -11.96 -11.52 23.60
C TYR A 350 -11.39 -10.17 23.18
N VAL A 351 -10.07 -10.12 23.02
CA VAL A 351 -9.36 -8.95 22.50
C VAL A 351 -9.26 -9.11 20.99
N PRO A 352 -9.86 -8.22 20.17
CA PRO A 352 -9.68 -8.24 18.72
C PRO A 352 -8.19 -8.29 18.35
N PRO A 353 -7.81 -9.01 17.28
CA PRO A 353 -6.47 -8.97 16.74
C PRO A 353 -6.03 -7.53 16.63
N ASP A 354 -4.95 -7.19 17.32
CA ASP A 354 -4.35 -5.88 17.16
C ASP A 354 -3.65 -5.82 15.80
N ILE A 355 -4.42 -5.43 14.79
CA ILE A 355 -3.93 -5.28 13.43
C ILE A 355 -2.96 -4.09 13.31
N THR A 356 -3.02 -3.14 14.24
CA THR A 356 -2.11 -2.00 14.30
C THR A 356 -0.76 -2.35 14.93
N LEU A 357 -0.58 -3.57 15.45
CA LEU A 357 0.65 -4.00 16.12
C LEU A 357 1.90 -3.74 15.28
N ILE A 358 1.85 -4.03 13.98
CA ILE A 358 2.99 -3.83 13.07
C ILE A 358 3.32 -2.35 12.97
N THR A 359 2.31 -1.50 12.74
CA THR A 359 2.49 -0.04 12.63
C THR A 359 2.93 0.60 13.95
N ARG A 360 2.57 0.03 15.10
CA ARG A 360 3.04 0.50 16.41
C ARG A 360 4.47 0.04 16.72
N ALA A 361 4.80 -1.21 16.39
CA ALA A 361 6.14 -1.75 16.54
C ALA A 361 7.13 -1.04 15.61
N TYR A 362 6.70 -0.72 14.39
CA TYR A 362 7.47 0.04 13.42
C TYR A 362 7.09 1.51 13.45
N ASN A 363 7.76 2.30 14.29
CA ASN A 363 7.49 3.73 14.47
C ASN A 363 8.05 4.56 13.28
N HIS A 364 7.43 4.42 12.11
CA HIS A 364 7.84 5.12 10.89
C HIS A 364 7.80 6.64 11.05
N ALA A 365 6.83 7.16 11.81
CA ALA A 365 6.72 8.60 12.06
C ALA A 365 7.99 9.15 12.73
N LYS A 366 8.53 8.44 13.72
CA LYS A 366 9.82 8.77 14.33
C LYS A 366 10.96 8.70 13.32
N SER A 367 10.98 7.68 12.45
CA SER A 367 12.00 7.59 11.39
C SER A 367 11.91 8.77 10.41
N VAL A 368 10.71 9.24 10.07
CA VAL A 368 10.53 10.41 9.21
C VAL A 368 11.09 11.67 9.88
N GLU A 369 10.80 11.87 11.16
CA GLU A 369 11.32 13.00 11.94
C GLU A 369 12.85 12.97 12.04
N GLU A 370 13.43 11.85 12.46
CA GLU A 370 14.89 11.66 12.56
C GLU A 370 15.58 11.88 11.21
N THR A 371 15.04 11.32 10.13
CA THR A 371 15.62 11.48 8.78
C THR A 371 15.48 12.91 8.26
N ARG A 372 14.37 13.61 8.54
CA ARG A 372 14.24 15.04 8.22
C ARG A 372 15.27 15.86 8.96
N SER A 373 15.52 15.56 10.24
CA SER A 373 16.57 16.23 11.02
C SER A 373 17.96 16.02 10.42
N MET A 374 18.31 14.79 10.00
CA MET A 374 19.61 14.53 9.36
C MET A 374 19.74 15.18 7.99
N SER A 375 18.72 15.09 7.13
CA SER A 375 18.75 15.68 5.79
C SER A 375 18.85 17.22 5.83
N MET A 376 18.24 17.88 6.82
CA MET A 376 18.40 19.31 7.04
C MET A 376 19.83 19.67 7.47
N LEU A 377 20.46 18.85 8.32
CA LEU A 377 21.86 19.04 8.72
C LEU A 377 22.81 18.88 7.52
N GLU A 378 22.65 17.82 6.73
CA GLU A 378 23.45 17.59 5.52
C GLU A 378 23.27 18.72 4.49
N PHE A 379 22.05 19.22 4.30
CA PHE A 379 21.76 20.34 3.40
C PHE A 379 22.37 21.66 3.90
N GLU A 380 22.30 21.96 5.20
CA GLU A 380 22.94 23.13 5.80
C GLU A 380 24.46 23.05 5.71
N GLU A 381 25.05 21.86 5.87
CA GLU A 381 26.49 21.64 5.70
C GLU A 381 26.91 21.80 4.23
N GLU A 382 26.14 21.31 3.26
CA GLU A 382 26.38 21.54 1.84
C GLU A 382 26.25 23.03 1.46
N GLN A 383 25.27 23.77 2.02
CA GLN A 383 25.15 25.22 1.82
C GLN A 383 26.34 25.99 2.43
N ARG A 384 26.83 25.57 3.59
CA ARG A 384 28.03 26.17 4.23
C ARG A 384 29.33 25.80 3.51
N GLY A 385 29.34 24.70 2.74
CA GLY A 385 30.48 24.24 1.95
C GLY A 385 30.61 24.88 0.57
N LEU A 386 29.61 25.66 0.12
CA LEU A 386 29.71 26.47 -1.10
C LEU A 386 30.47 27.76 -0.78
N PRO A 387 31.64 28.03 -1.39
CA PRO A 387 32.32 29.31 -1.19
C PRO A 387 31.40 30.44 -1.65
N GLU A 388 31.26 31.48 -0.82
CA GLU A 388 30.63 32.75 -1.21
C GLU A 388 31.34 33.32 -2.45
N MET A 389 30.88 32.96 -3.65
CA MET A 389 31.16 33.76 -4.84
C MET A 389 30.21 34.94 -4.86
N ILE A 390 30.40 35.86 -3.91
CA ILE A 390 29.80 37.19 -3.93
C ILE A 390 30.93 38.18 -4.20
N THR A 391 30.96 38.59 -5.48
CA THR A 391 31.23 39.94 -5.97
C THR A 391 32.30 40.76 -5.24
N HIS A 392 33.47 40.92 -5.87
CA HIS A 392 34.09 42.24 -5.98
C HIS A 392 34.91 42.35 -7.29
N LEU A 393 34.57 43.41 -8.04
CA LEU A 393 35.14 43.95 -9.29
C LEU A 393 34.54 43.43 -10.60
#